data_AF-A0A2N4XJL1-F1
#
_entry.id   AF-A0A2N4XJL1-F1
#
_cell.length_a   1.000
_cell.length_b   1.000
_cell.length_c   1.000
_cell.angle_alpha   90.00
_cell.angle_beta   90.00
_cell.angle_gamma   90.00
#
_symmetry.space_group_name_H-M   'P 1'
#
loop_
_entity.id
_entity.type
_entity.pdbx_description
1 polymer ?
#
loop_
_entity_poly.entity_id
_entity_poly.type
_entity_poly.pdbx_seq_one_letter_code
_entity_poly.pdbx_strand_id
1 'polypeptide(L)'
;MSHIPHIENESRRRFLHGAAGLSLAIYLPGTLGATGPGLPPDATAVAQNFEPNAFVRIGADNVVTVISKHIEMGQGTYTGIATIIAEELDAAWSQVRVEGAPADAKRYANTLWGPFQGTGGSSAMANSWMQMRQAGAAARAMLTAAAAQQWQVPVAEISVSEGLISHTASGRSGKFGEFVQLAADQSVNRPGFPRLLRAS
;
A
#
# COMPACT_ATOMS: atom_id res chain seq x y z
N MET A 1 35.53 48.29 17.86
CA MET A 1 34.15 47.78 17.80
C MET A 1 33.85 47.39 16.35
N SER A 2 34.08 46.13 15.99
CA SER A 2 33.86 45.59 14.63
C SER A 2 32.72 44.59 14.70
N HIS A 3 31.59 44.94 14.06
CA HIS A 3 30.38 44.12 14.01
C HIS A 3 30.52 43.12 12.86
N ILE A 4 30.56 41.82 13.16
CA ILE A 4 30.49 40.75 12.15
C ILE A 4 29.01 40.43 11.95
N PRO A 5 28.43 40.60 10.75
CA PRO A 5 27.07 40.15 10.50
C PRO A 5 27.00 38.62 10.50
N HIS A 6 26.13 38.08 11.35
CA HIS A 6 25.80 36.66 11.37
C HIS A 6 24.96 36.33 10.12
N ILE A 7 25.48 35.46 9.25
CA ILE A 7 24.71 34.96 8.10
C ILE A 7 23.80 33.83 8.61
N GLU A 8 22.52 34.13 8.81
CA GLU A 8 21.48 33.13 9.05
C GLU A 8 21.02 32.53 7.72
N ASN A 9 21.16 31.21 7.56
CA ASN A 9 20.73 30.50 6.37
C ASN A 9 19.22 30.19 6.43
N GLU A 10 18.41 31.22 6.17
CA GLU A 10 16.95 31.20 6.10
C GLU A 10 16.39 30.12 5.15
N SER A 11 17.15 29.74 4.11
CA SER A 11 16.73 28.70 3.14
C SER A 11 16.59 27.31 3.73
N ARG A 12 17.25 26.99 4.86
CA ARG A 12 17.14 25.67 5.49
C ARG A 12 15.92 25.54 6.38
N ARG A 13 15.48 26.63 7.01
CA ARG A 13 14.37 26.64 7.98
C ARG A 13 12.99 26.73 7.31
N ARG A 14 12.89 27.31 6.11
CA ARG A 14 11.61 27.34 5.36
C ARG A 14 11.24 26.02 4.69
N PHE A 15 12.16 25.05 4.63
CA PHE A 15 11.93 23.73 4.03
C PHE A 15 11.22 22.75 4.98
N LEU A 16 11.26 23.00 6.30
CA LEU A 16 10.67 22.11 7.32
C LEU A 16 9.28 22.52 7.81
N HIS A 17 8.65 23.52 7.19
CA HIS A 17 7.31 24.00 7.58
C HIS A 17 6.15 23.42 6.76
N GLY A 18 6.38 22.40 5.93
CA GLY A 18 5.30 21.81 5.12
C GLY A 18 5.39 20.29 5.00
N ALA A 19 4.87 19.56 5.98
CA ALA A 19 4.12 18.30 5.81
C ALA A 19 4.01 17.56 7.15
N ALA A 20 2.78 17.35 7.61
CA ALA A 20 2.43 16.33 8.60
C ALA A 20 2.12 15.02 7.86
N GLY A 21 2.56 13.88 8.38
CA GLY A 21 2.20 12.55 7.85
C GLY A 21 2.91 11.41 8.59
N LEU A 22 2.20 10.30 8.84
CA LEU A 22 2.58 9.16 9.71
C LEU A 22 2.42 7.82 8.92
N SER A 23 2.97 6.71 9.40
CA SER A 23 2.98 5.39 8.73
C SER A 23 2.53 4.27 9.68
N LEU A 24 1.78 3.27 9.19
CA LEU A 24 1.41 2.07 9.96
C LEU A 24 1.84 0.78 9.23
N ALA A 25 2.63 -0.06 9.89
CA ALA A 25 2.96 -1.41 9.43
C ALA A 25 2.05 -2.42 10.15
N ILE A 26 1.39 -3.31 9.39
CA ILE A 26 0.63 -4.43 9.97
C ILE A 26 1.59 -5.61 10.18
N TYR A 27 1.80 -5.99 11.45
CA TYR A 27 2.62 -7.14 11.86
C TYR A 27 1.71 -8.36 12.08
N LEU A 28 2.01 -9.49 11.44
CA LEU A 28 1.46 -10.80 11.80
C LEU A 28 2.41 -11.44 12.85
N PRO A 29 1.96 -11.79 14.07
CA PRO A 29 2.86 -12.22 15.12
C PRO A 29 3.32 -13.67 14.92
N GLY A 30 4.61 -13.84 14.61
CA GLY A 30 5.41 -14.97 15.08
C GLY A 30 6.20 -14.51 16.31
N THR A 31 6.12 -15.27 17.40
CA THR A 31 6.68 -14.91 18.71
C THR A 31 8.19 -14.68 18.69
N LEU A 32 8.69 -13.62 19.35
CA LEU A 32 9.83 -13.61 20.30
C LEU A 32 10.32 -12.16 20.59
N GLY A 33 10.55 -11.88 21.88
CA GLY A 33 11.71 -11.11 22.38
C GLY A 33 11.71 -9.59 22.25
N ALA A 34 11.69 -8.90 23.40
CA ALA A 34 11.93 -7.47 23.54
C ALA A 34 13.44 -7.10 23.61
N THR A 35 13.69 -5.78 23.59
CA THR A 35 14.93 -4.97 23.78
C THR A 35 15.54 -4.45 22.47
N GLY A 36 15.88 -3.16 22.24
CA GLY A 36 15.89 -1.90 23.00
C GLY A 36 16.20 -0.72 22.05
N PRO A 37 16.31 0.56 22.51
CA PRO A 37 16.16 1.75 21.66
C PRO A 37 17.48 2.34 21.14
N GLY A 38 17.50 2.74 19.86
CA GLY A 38 18.46 3.71 19.32
C GLY A 38 19.10 3.35 17.97
N LEU A 39 18.65 4.00 16.88
CA LEU A 39 19.46 4.53 15.77
C LEU A 39 18.58 5.43 14.87
N PRO A 40 19.13 6.50 14.24
CA PRO A 40 18.37 7.56 13.58
C PRO A 40 17.95 7.19 12.15
N PRO A 41 16.86 7.77 11.60
CA PRO A 41 16.39 7.45 10.26
C PRO A 41 17.00 8.40 9.21
N ASP A 42 17.90 7.88 8.39
CA ASP A 42 18.16 8.44 7.06
C ASP A 42 17.02 7.98 6.13
N ALA A 43 16.07 8.89 5.85
CA ALA A 43 14.96 8.66 4.94
C ALA A 43 14.81 9.85 3.97
N THR A 44 15.51 9.78 2.85
CA THR A 44 15.24 10.63 1.68
C THR A 44 15.04 9.74 0.46
N ALA A 45 13.77 9.35 0.23
CA ALA A 45 13.10 9.20 -1.07
C ALA A 45 11.88 8.28 -0.95
N VAL A 46 10.69 8.79 -0.61
CA VAL A 46 9.38 8.33 -1.12
C VAL A 46 8.23 9.07 -0.40
N ALA A 47 7.55 9.95 -1.12
CA ALA A 47 6.18 10.38 -0.79
C ALA A 47 5.42 10.63 -2.11
N GLN A 48 5.21 9.55 -2.87
CA GLN A 48 4.45 9.55 -4.13
C GLN A 48 3.56 8.29 -4.28
N ASN A 49 3.65 7.33 -3.35
CA ASN A 49 3.05 6.01 -3.46
C ASN A 49 2.34 5.63 -2.16
N PHE A 50 1.07 5.22 -2.22
CA PHE A 50 0.36 4.63 -1.09
C PHE A 50 0.62 3.12 -1.07
N GLU A 51 1.21 2.63 0.01
CA GLU A 51 1.58 1.22 0.21
C GLU A 51 0.73 0.62 1.34
N PRO A 52 -0.54 0.23 1.07
CA PRO A 52 -1.43 -0.35 2.07
C PRO A 52 -0.84 -1.61 2.72
N ASN A 53 0.11 -2.28 2.06
CA ASN A 53 0.89 -3.40 2.58
C ASN A 53 2.16 -3.60 1.71
N ALA A 54 3.06 -4.50 2.15
CA ALA A 54 4.32 -4.78 1.44
C ALA A 54 4.16 -5.33 0.01
N PHE A 55 2.96 -5.74 -0.40
CA PHE A 55 2.69 -6.44 -1.67
C PHE A 55 1.90 -5.62 -2.68
N VAL A 56 1.25 -4.53 -2.28
CA VAL A 56 0.43 -3.70 -3.17
C VAL A 56 0.74 -2.24 -2.90
N ARG A 57 0.94 -1.51 -3.99
CA ARG A 57 1.19 -0.08 -4.00
C ARG A 57 0.26 0.59 -5.00
N ILE A 58 -0.34 1.71 -4.64
CA ILE A 58 -1.23 2.47 -5.50
C ILE A 58 -0.69 3.90 -5.57
N GLY A 59 -0.33 4.36 -6.76
CA GLY A 59 0.20 5.69 -6.97
C GLY A 59 -0.90 6.75 -7.10
N ALA A 60 -0.55 8.01 -6.85
CA ALA A 60 -1.42 9.15 -7.15
C ALA A 60 -1.70 9.29 -8.66
N ASP A 61 -0.84 8.68 -9.49
CA ASP A 61 -1.01 8.52 -10.95
C ASP A 61 -2.03 7.42 -11.33
N ASN A 62 -2.69 6.81 -10.34
CA ASN A 62 -3.69 5.77 -10.50
C ASN A 62 -3.13 4.43 -11.04
N VAL A 63 -1.84 4.18 -10.87
CA VAL A 63 -1.22 2.88 -11.18
C VAL A 63 -1.24 1.98 -9.94
N VAL A 64 -1.74 0.75 -10.10
CA VAL A 64 -1.69 -0.31 -9.09
C VAL A 64 -0.48 -1.19 -9.36
N THR A 65 0.53 -1.12 -8.52
CA THR A 65 1.70 -1.99 -8.59
C THR A 65 1.60 -3.15 -7.62
N VAL A 66 1.67 -4.37 -8.14
CA VAL A 66 1.74 -5.63 -7.38
C VAL A 66 3.20 -6.03 -7.23
N ILE A 67 3.64 -6.23 -6.00
CA ILE A 67 5.02 -6.57 -5.67
C ILE A 67 5.11 -8.08 -5.48
N SER A 68 5.71 -8.76 -6.45
CA SER A 68 5.87 -10.20 -6.46
C SER A 68 7.13 -10.62 -5.71
N LYS A 69 6.96 -11.34 -4.60
CA LYS A 69 8.09 -12.01 -3.93
C LYS A 69 8.61 -13.26 -4.65
N HIS A 70 7.88 -13.71 -5.68
CA HIS A 70 8.24 -14.88 -6.45
C HIS A 70 9.12 -14.48 -7.64
N ILE A 71 10.01 -15.39 -8.04
CA ILE A 71 10.87 -15.23 -9.22
C ILE A 71 10.09 -15.72 -10.43
N GLU A 72 9.94 -14.88 -11.45
CA GLU A 72 9.28 -15.21 -12.71
C GLU A 72 10.29 -15.63 -13.77
N MET A 73 10.07 -16.80 -14.37
CA MET A 73 10.91 -17.41 -15.42
C MET A 73 10.06 -17.97 -16.58
N GLY A 74 8.80 -17.55 -16.70
CA GLY A 74 7.85 -17.98 -17.73
C GLY A 74 6.69 -18.85 -17.24
N GLN A 75 6.55 -19.06 -15.92
CA GLN A 75 5.45 -19.82 -15.34
C GLN A 75 4.15 -19.03 -15.18
N GLY A 76 4.19 -17.70 -15.33
CA GLY A 76 3.00 -16.84 -15.24
C GLY A 76 2.55 -16.50 -13.82
N THR A 77 3.46 -16.57 -12.85
CA THR A 77 3.19 -16.16 -11.46
C THR A 77 2.83 -14.69 -11.38
N TYR A 78 3.52 -13.82 -12.12
CA TYR A 78 3.27 -12.38 -12.09
C TYR A 78 1.84 -12.05 -12.53
N THR A 79 1.41 -12.62 -13.65
CA THR A 79 0.03 -12.46 -14.13
C THR A 79 -0.96 -13.00 -13.11
N GLY A 80 -0.74 -14.21 -12.59
CA GLY A 80 -1.67 -14.84 -11.65
C GLY A 80 -1.89 -14.03 -10.37
N ILE A 81 -0.82 -13.55 -9.73
CA ILE A 81 -0.97 -12.72 -8.52
C ILE A 81 -1.55 -11.35 -8.82
N ALA A 82 -1.25 -10.79 -10.00
CA ALA A 82 -1.81 -9.51 -10.44
C ALA A 82 -3.32 -9.59 -10.66
N THR A 83 -3.80 -10.69 -11.23
CA THR A 83 -5.23 -10.95 -11.40
C THR A 83 -5.95 -10.97 -10.04
N ILE A 84 -5.39 -11.64 -9.03
CA ILE A 84 -5.98 -11.66 -7.68
C ILE A 84 -6.14 -10.24 -7.12
N ILE A 85 -5.09 -9.41 -7.25
CA ILE A 85 -5.15 -8.03 -6.78
C ILE A 85 -6.14 -7.19 -7.58
N ALA A 86 -6.17 -7.34 -8.90
CA ALA A 86 -7.09 -6.61 -9.77
C ALA A 86 -8.55 -6.90 -9.40
N GLU A 87 -8.89 -8.17 -9.19
CA GLU A 87 -10.24 -8.60 -8.81
C GLU A 87 -10.63 -8.11 -7.41
N GLU A 88 -9.73 -8.21 -6.43
CA GLU A 88 -10.04 -7.81 -5.05
C GLU A 88 -10.11 -6.28 -4.86
N LEU A 89 -9.38 -5.53 -5.68
CA LEU A 89 -9.51 -4.08 -5.77
C LEU A 89 -10.71 -3.63 -6.61
N ASP A 90 -11.17 -4.48 -7.53
CA ASP A 90 -12.01 -4.09 -8.66
C ASP A 90 -11.33 -2.98 -9.50
N ALA A 91 -10.09 -3.25 -9.89
CA ALA A 91 -9.24 -2.37 -10.68
C ALA A 91 -9.29 -2.76 -12.17
N ALA A 92 -9.27 -1.77 -13.06
CA ALA A 92 -9.12 -2.06 -14.49
C ALA A 92 -7.74 -2.68 -14.75
N TRP A 93 -7.66 -3.74 -15.57
CA TRP A 93 -6.39 -4.42 -15.87
C TRP A 93 -5.32 -3.46 -16.42
N SER A 94 -5.74 -2.44 -17.18
CA SER A 94 -4.85 -1.40 -17.72
C SER A 94 -4.13 -0.57 -16.65
N GLN A 95 -4.63 -0.55 -15.42
CA GLN A 95 -4.03 0.14 -14.27
C GLN A 95 -3.00 -0.71 -13.54
N VAL A 96 -2.97 -2.03 -13.78
CA VAL A 96 -2.18 -2.97 -12.98
C VAL A 96 -0.80 -3.19 -13.59
N ARG A 97 0.24 -3.10 -12.75
CA ARG A 97 1.64 -3.40 -13.07
C ARG A 97 2.17 -4.38 -12.05
N VAL A 98 3.20 -5.15 -12.43
CA VAL A 98 3.87 -6.08 -11.53
C VAL A 98 5.35 -5.76 -11.49
N GLU A 99 5.89 -5.71 -10.28
CA GLU A 99 7.31 -5.55 -10.03
C GLU A 99 7.82 -6.73 -9.20
N GLY A 100 9.06 -7.14 -9.44
CA GLY A 100 9.75 -8.07 -8.56
C GLY A 100 10.08 -7.40 -7.23
N ALA A 101 9.83 -8.10 -6.13
CA ALA A 101 10.22 -7.64 -4.82
C ALA A 101 11.75 -7.55 -4.72
N PRO A 102 12.29 -6.58 -3.95
CA PRO A 102 13.69 -6.59 -3.59
C PRO A 102 14.05 -7.87 -2.83
N ALA A 103 15.35 -8.18 -2.78
CA ALA A 103 15.87 -9.29 -1.98
C ALA A 103 15.83 -8.95 -0.49
N ASP A 104 14.68 -9.15 0.15
CA ASP A 104 14.45 -8.92 1.57
C ASP A 104 13.53 -10.04 2.10
N ALA A 105 14.15 -11.16 2.46
CA ALA A 105 13.40 -12.32 2.92
C ALA A 105 12.65 -12.09 4.24
N LYS A 106 12.95 -11.03 5.01
CA LYS A 106 12.16 -10.69 6.20
C LYS A 106 10.77 -10.20 5.82
N ARG A 107 10.65 -9.48 4.70
CA ARG A 107 9.38 -8.94 4.18
C ARG A 107 8.73 -9.85 3.13
N TYR A 108 9.57 -10.51 2.33
CA TYR A 108 9.17 -11.22 1.12
C TYR A 108 9.48 -12.72 1.16
N ALA A 109 9.57 -13.33 2.35
CA ALA A 109 9.68 -14.77 2.47
C ALA A 109 8.50 -15.50 1.82
N ASN A 110 8.80 -16.60 1.13
CA ASN A 110 7.83 -17.63 0.81
C ASN A 110 7.52 -18.39 2.11
N THR A 111 6.33 -18.17 2.68
CA THR A 111 5.98 -18.71 4.00
C THR A 111 5.86 -20.24 4.02
N LEU A 112 5.82 -20.90 2.85
CA LEU A 112 5.93 -22.37 2.77
C LEU A 112 7.38 -22.86 2.90
N TRP A 113 8.37 -21.97 2.78
CA TRP A 113 9.80 -22.28 2.81
C TRP A 113 10.52 -21.68 4.02
N GLY A 114 9.79 -21.13 5.00
CA GLY A 114 10.39 -20.46 6.16
C GLY A 114 11.00 -19.10 5.77
N PRO A 115 12.22 -18.74 6.22
CA PRO A 115 12.80 -17.40 6.05
C PRO A 115 13.43 -17.19 4.66
N PHE A 116 13.01 -17.93 3.63
CA PHE A 116 13.60 -17.88 2.30
C PHE A 116 12.65 -17.21 1.31
N GLN A 117 13.19 -16.30 0.50
CA GLN A 117 12.51 -15.71 -0.65
C GLN A 117 12.90 -16.49 -1.91
N GLY A 118 11.92 -16.94 -2.68
CA GLY A 118 12.17 -17.72 -3.88
C GLY A 118 10.93 -18.47 -4.36
N THR A 119 11.10 -19.16 -5.49
CA THR A 119 10.02 -19.87 -6.17
C THR A 119 10.44 -21.28 -6.56
N GLY A 120 9.53 -22.23 -6.34
CA GLY A 120 9.71 -23.64 -6.67
C GLY A 120 8.62 -24.48 -6.02
N GLY A 121 8.60 -25.78 -6.31
CA GLY A 121 7.65 -26.74 -5.73
C GLY A 121 6.17 -26.35 -5.91
N SER A 122 5.84 -25.65 -7.00
CA SER A 122 4.50 -25.12 -7.29
C SER A 122 3.89 -24.27 -6.16
N SER A 123 4.74 -23.65 -5.34
CA SER A 123 4.32 -22.94 -4.12
C SER A 123 3.76 -21.54 -4.38
N ALA A 124 4.01 -20.94 -5.55
CA ALA A 124 3.81 -19.51 -5.75
C ALA A 124 2.37 -19.04 -5.47
N MET A 125 1.40 -19.61 -6.19
CA MET A 125 -0.01 -19.26 -6.04
C MET A 125 -0.55 -19.69 -4.68
N ALA A 126 -0.24 -20.92 -4.22
CA ALA A 126 -0.69 -21.42 -2.93
C ALA A 126 -0.20 -20.54 -1.76
N ASN A 127 1.03 -20.04 -1.85
CA ASN A 127 1.63 -19.19 -0.85
C ASN A 127 1.06 -17.76 -0.85
N SER A 128 0.77 -17.23 -2.04
CA SER A 128 0.37 -15.83 -2.21
C SER A 128 -1.14 -15.61 -2.19
N TRP A 129 -1.96 -16.65 -2.42
CA TRP A 129 -3.40 -16.53 -2.58
C TRP A 129 -4.06 -15.65 -1.51
N MET A 130 -3.98 -16.05 -0.25
CA MET A 130 -4.61 -15.30 0.83
C MET A 130 -3.94 -13.96 1.11
N GLN A 131 -2.60 -13.87 0.96
CA GLN A 131 -1.87 -12.63 1.19
C GLN A 131 -2.30 -11.55 0.19
N MET A 132 -2.40 -11.91 -1.09
CA MET A 132 -2.83 -10.99 -2.14
C MET A 132 -4.30 -10.63 -1.97
N ARG A 133 -5.18 -11.60 -1.68
CA ARG A 133 -6.60 -11.29 -1.46
C ARG A 133 -6.84 -10.31 -0.31
N GLN A 134 -6.17 -10.55 0.81
CA GLN A 134 -6.24 -9.65 1.97
C GLN A 134 -5.64 -8.29 1.66
N ALA A 135 -4.52 -8.25 0.93
CA ALA A 135 -3.89 -7.01 0.50
C ALA A 135 -4.82 -6.16 -0.38
N GLY A 136 -5.44 -6.76 -1.39
CA GLY A 136 -6.40 -6.08 -2.28
C GLY A 136 -7.63 -5.59 -1.53
N ALA A 137 -8.26 -6.46 -0.73
CA ALA A 137 -9.45 -6.09 0.06
C ALA A 137 -9.17 -4.97 1.06
N ALA A 138 -8.02 -4.99 1.74
CA ALA A 138 -7.62 -3.92 2.65
C ALA A 138 -7.41 -2.60 1.91
N ALA A 139 -6.70 -2.62 0.78
CA ALA A 139 -6.50 -1.44 -0.04
C ALA A 139 -7.82 -0.85 -0.55
N ARG A 140 -8.74 -1.68 -1.04
CA ARG A 140 -10.09 -1.26 -1.47
C ARG A 140 -10.86 -0.60 -0.33
N ALA A 141 -10.86 -1.22 0.85
CA ALA A 141 -11.55 -0.68 2.01
C ALA A 141 -11.00 0.69 2.45
N MET A 142 -9.68 0.89 2.37
CA MET A 142 -9.06 2.16 2.70
C MET A 142 -9.42 3.26 1.70
N LEU A 143 -9.39 2.93 0.41
CA LEU A 143 -9.77 3.86 -0.65
C LEU A 143 -11.26 4.26 -0.60
N THR A 144 -12.16 3.30 -0.33
CA THR A 144 -13.58 3.62 -0.18
C THR A 144 -13.87 4.41 1.09
N ALA A 145 -13.17 4.14 2.20
CA ALA A 145 -13.28 4.93 3.42
C ALA A 145 -12.77 6.37 3.23
N ALA A 146 -11.70 6.56 2.45
CA ALA A 146 -11.20 7.87 2.03
C ALA A 146 -12.24 8.62 1.19
N ALA A 147 -12.78 7.99 0.14
CA ALA A 147 -13.83 8.60 -0.69
C ALA A 147 -15.08 8.95 0.12
N ALA A 148 -15.54 8.05 0.99
CA ALA A 148 -16.68 8.28 1.88
C ALA A 148 -16.48 9.50 2.79
N GLN A 149 -15.28 9.61 3.40
CA GLN A 149 -14.94 10.77 4.23
C GLN A 149 -14.89 12.06 3.41
N GLN A 150 -14.21 12.05 2.27
CA GLN A 150 -14.07 13.22 1.40
C GLN A 150 -15.42 13.71 0.88
N TRP A 151 -16.33 12.77 0.57
CA TRP A 151 -17.65 13.10 0.08
C TRP A 151 -18.69 13.31 1.18
N GLN A 152 -18.35 13.00 2.43
CA GLN A 152 -19.23 13.07 3.60
C GLN A 152 -20.48 12.20 3.44
N VAL A 153 -20.29 10.96 2.95
CA VAL A 153 -21.35 9.98 2.72
C VAL A 153 -21.05 8.67 3.43
N PRO A 154 -22.06 7.81 3.71
CA PRO A 154 -21.80 6.50 4.28
C PRO A 154 -20.93 5.63 3.37
N VAL A 155 -19.92 4.97 3.94
CA VAL A 155 -19.03 4.06 3.16
C VAL A 155 -19.78 2.92 2.49
N ALA A 156 -20.92 2.49 3.06
CA ALA A 156 -21.77 1.46 2.49
C ALA A 156 -22.45 1.86 1.18
N GLU A 157 -22.51 3.17 0.88
CA GLU A 157 -23.07 3.70 -0.38
C GLU A 157 -21.99 3.88 -1.46
N ILE A 158 -20.72 3.69 -1.12
CA ILE A 158 -19.60 3.75 -2.06
C ILE A 158 -19.49 2.45 -2.83
N SER A 159 -19.42 2.55 -4.15
CA SER A 159 -19.10 1.44 -5.06
C SER A 159 -17.73 1.64 -5.68
N VAL A 160 -17.11 0.53 -6.08
CA VAL A 160 -15.88 0.51 -6.88
C VAL A 160 -16.13 -0.38 -8.06
N SER A 161 -15.73 0.04 -9.26
CA SER A 161 -15.76 -0.76 -10.48
C SER A 161 -14.69 -0.27 -11.44
N GLU A 162 -13.90 -1.19 -12.01
CA GLU A 162 -12.88 -0.87 -13.04
C GLU A 162 -11.93 0.29 -12.63
N GLY A 163 -11.56 0.33 -11.35
CA GLY A 163 -10.68 1.33 -10.77
C GLY A 163 -11.30 2.71 -10.55
N LEU A 164 -12.63 2.81 -10.65
CA LEU A 164 -13.39 4.01 -10.36
C LEU A 164 -14.19 3.83 -9.07
N ILE A 165 -14.01 4.74 -8.13
CA ILE A 165 -14.83 4.86 -6.93
C ILE A 165 -16.00 5.78 -7.25
N SER A 166 -17.22 5.41 -6.85
CA SER A 166 -18.42 6.18 -7.15
C SER A 166 -19.42 6.17 -6.01
N HIS A 167 -20.22 7.24 -5.96
CA HIS A 167 -21.36 7.38 -5.06
C HIS A 167 -22.61 7.81 -5.85
N THR A 168 -23.46 6.84 -6.18
CA THR A 168 -24.59 6.99 -7.09
C THR A 168 -25.54 8.11 -6.69
N ALA A 169 -25.91 8.20 -5.41
CA ALA A 169 -26.89 9.19 -4.95
C ALA A 169 -26.43 10.64 -5.13
N SER A 170 -25.11 10.88 -5.09
CA SER A 170 -24.54 12.22 -5.32
C SER A 170 -24.02 12.47 -6.73
N GLY A 171 -23.93 11.42 -7.57
CA GLY A 171 -23.27 11.48 -8.87
C GLY A 171 -21.74 11.68 -8.84
N ARG A 172 -21.11 11.64 -7.66
CA ARG A 172 -19.66 11.80 -7.52
C ARG A 172 -18.93 10.52 -7.92
N SER A 173 -17.79 10.69 -8.58
CA SER A 173 -16.85 9.61 -8.89
C SER A 173 -15.41 10.14 -8.89
N GLY A 174 -14.46 9.23 -8.72
CA GLY A 174 -13.03 9.54 -8.74
C GLY A 174 -12.18 8.27 -8.89
N LYS A 175 -10.96 8.44 -9.37
CA LYS A 175 -9.98 7.36 -9.54
C LYS A 175 -9.30 7.03 -8.20
N PHE A 176 -8.67 5.85 -8.09
CA PHE A 176 -7.93 5.48 -6.87
C PHE A 176 -6.88 6.50 -6.46
N GLY A 177 -6.09 7.01 -7.43
CA GLY A 177 -5.02 7.98 -7.17
C GLY A 177 -5.49 9.25 -6.44
N GLU A 178 -6.76 9.63 -6.57
CA GLU A 178 -7.33 10.81 -5.92
C GLU A 178 -7.54 10.61 -4.42
N PHE A 179 -7.72 9.37 -3.97
CA PHE A 179 -8.02 9.02 -2.57
C PHE A 179 -6.82 8.45 -1.82
N VAL A 180 -5.72 8.17 -2.51
CA VAL A 180 -4.48 7.59 -1.98
C VAL A 180 -3.96 8.34 -0.76
N GLN A 181 -3.87 9.68 -0.82
CA GLN A 181 -3.35 10.48 0.28
C GLN A 181 -4.22 10.39 1.53
N LEU A 182 -5.53 10.58 1.35
CA LEU A 182 -6.48 10.52 2.45
C LEU A 182 -6.58 9.09 3.05
N ALA A 183 -6.46 8.07 2.22
CA ALA A 183 -6.42 6.66 2.67
C ALA A 183 -5.19 6.38 3.55
N ALA A 184 -4.02 6.92 3.20
CA ALA A 184 -2.80 6.79 3.99
C ALA A 184 -2.95 7.42 5.39
N ASP A 185 -3.50 8.63 5.46
CA ASP A 185 -3.74 9.35 6.71
C ASP A 185 -4.72 8.63 7.64
N GLN A 186 -5.67 7.85 7.08
CA GLN A 186 -6.61 7.07 7.86
C GLN A 186 -6.00 5.78 8.45
N SER A 187 -5.15 5.05 7.71
CA SER A 187 -4.53 3.80 8.23
C SER A 187 -3.76 4.04 9.51
N VAL A 188 -3.07 5.16 9.56
CA VAL A 188 -2.32 5.64 10.70
C VAL A 188 -3.15 5.69 11.99
N ASN A 189 -4.45 5.98 11.88
CA ASN A 189 -5.30 6.38 13.00
C ASN A 189 -6.37 5.33 13.40
N ARG A 190 -6.38 4.11 12.83
CA ARG A 190 -7.39 3.08 13.18
C ARG A 190 -6.84 1.66 13.37
N PRO A 191 -7.12 0.99 14.50
CA PRO A 191 -7.01 -0.47 14.62
C PRO A 191 -8.29 -1.18 14.13
N GLY A 192 -8.16 -2.09 13.15
CA GLY A 192 -9.19 -3.05 12.73
C GLY A 192 -9.67 -2.91 11.27
N PHE A 193 -9.31 -3.87 10.41
CA PHE A 193 -9.66 -3.89 8.97
C PHE A 193 -10.83 -4.82 8.62
N PRO A 194 -11.58 -4.57 7.51
CA PRO A 194 -12.80 -5.32 7.15
C PRO A 194 -12.57 -6.61 6.34
N ARG A 195 -13.65 -7.38 6.18
CA ARG A 195 -13.75 -8.78 5.71
C ARG A 195 -13.77 -8.90 4.16
N LEU A 196 -13.12 -9.95 3.63
CA LEU A 196 -12.90 -10.28 2.20
C LEU A 196 -14.18 -10.27 1.32
N LEU A 197 -14.03 -9.92 0.03
CA LEU A 197 -15.08 -10.10 -0.98
C LEU A 197 -15.35 -11.61 -1.16
N ARG A 198 -16.61 -12.04 -0.97
CA ARG A 198 -16.99 -13.43 -1.19
C ARG A 198 -17.20 -13.63 -2.70
N ALA A 199 -16.49 -14.60 -3.27
CA ALA A 199 -16.84 -15.14 -4.58
C ALA A 199 -18.23 -15.80 -4.46
N SER A 200 -19.18 -15.30 -5.23
CA SER A 200 -20.51 -15.88 -5.44
C SER A 200 -20.47 -16.97 -6.51
#